data_AF-A0A5N5IXF9-F1
#
_entry.id   AF-A0A5N5IXF9-F1
#
_cell.length_a   1.000
_cell.length_b   1.000
_cell.length_c   1.000
_cell.angle_alpha   90.00
_cell.angle_beta   90.00
_cell.angle_gamma   90.00
#
_symmetry.space_group_name_H-M   'P 1'
#
loop_
_entity.id
_entity.type
_entity.pdbx_description
1 polymer ?
#
loop_
_entity_poly.entity_id
_entity_poly.type
_entity_poly.pdbx_seq_one_letter_code
_entity_poly.pdbx_strand_id
1 'polypeptide(L)'
;MDIEGFSETTYQLKSEVSGNLYGLYLLDGGIVLDSQTTDLSPGRLTITRFDDQEHIISGTFEFTVQGNNGELIKITDGRFDLNYSN
;
A
#
# COMPACT_ATOMS: atom_id res chain seq x y z
N MET A 1 26.06 3.38 -1.14
CA MET A 1 26.46 3.37 0.27
C MET A 1 25.31 2.70 0.97
N ASP A 2 25.47 1.41 1.29
CA ASP A 2 24.48 0.68 2.11
C ASP A 2 24.54 1.31 3.49
N ILE A 3 23.42 1.90 3.92
CA ILE A 3 23.25 2.36 5.28
C ILE A 3 23.03 1.11 6.14
N GLU A 4 24.04 0.75 6.93
CA GLU A 4 23.95 -0.31 7.94
C GLU A 4 22.73 -0.06 8.84
N GLY A 5 21.73 -0.95 8.77
CA GLY A 5 20.63 -0.99 9.75
C GLY A 5 19.20 -0.93 9.19
N PHE A 6 18.98 -0.66 7.90
CA PHE A 6 17.63 -0.78 7.33
C PHE A 6 17.39 -2.18 6.75
N SER A 7 16.54 -2.96 7.41
CA SER A 7 15.95 -4.17 6.82
C SER A 7 14.63 -3.80 6.16
N GLU A 8 14.44 -4.18 4.89
CA GLU A 8 13.14 -4.09 4.22
C GLU A 8 12.05 -4.62 5.14
N THR A 9 10.99 -3.83 5.33
CA THR A 9 9.90 -4.19 6.24
C THR A 9 8.61 -4.29 5.46
N THR A 10 7.93 -5.44 5.57
CA THR A 10 6.63 -5.68 4.95
C THR A 10 5.50 -5.57 5.97
N TYR A 11 4.46 -4.83 5.62
CA TYR A 11 3.21 -4.71 6.36
C TYR A 11 2.05 -5.29 5.55
N GLN A 12 1.04 -5.79 6.25
CA GLN A 12 -0.21 -6.25 5.62
C GLN A 12 -1.18 -5.09 5.47
N LEU A 13 -1.79 -4.99 4.30
CA LEU A 13 -2.93 -4.11 4.03
C LEU A 13 -4.22 -4.92 4.23
N LYS A 14 -4.93 -4.73 5.34
CA LYS A 14 -6.09 -5.51 5.77
C LYS A 14 -7.40 -4.74 5.55
N SER A 15 -8.44 -5.05 6.31
CA SER A 15 -9.69 -4.28 6.34
C SER A 15 -9.48 -2.88 6.90
N GLU A 16 -10.25 -1.91 6.40
CA GLU A 16 -10.29 -0.54 6.94
C GLU A 16 -11.02 -0.52 8.30
N VAL A 17 -10.25 -0.76 9.35
CA VAL A 17 -10.66 -0.57 10.74
C VAL A 17 -9.55 0.15 11.49
N SER A 18 -9.89 0.79 12.61
CA SER A 18 -8.91 1.54 13.41
C SER A 18 -7.69 0.69 13.76
N GLY A 19 -6.50 1.19 13.42
CA GLY A 19 -5.21 0.52 13.66
C GLY A 19 -4.72 -0.38 12.53
N ASN A 20 -5.56 -0.71 11.54
CA ASN A 20 -5.11 -1.43 10.34
C ASN A 20 -4.57 -0.45 9.29
N LEU A 21 -3.58 -0.92 8.53
CA LEU A 21 -3.27 -0.38 7.21
C LEU A 21 -4.18 -1.07 6.19
N TYR A 22 -4.55 -0.38 5.11
CA TYR A 22 -5.41 -0.93 4.06
C TYR A 22 -5.05 -0.36 2.69
N GLY A 23 -5.42 -1.07 1.63
CA GLY A 23 -5.36 -0.61 0.26
C GLY A 23 -6.76 -0.25 -0.22
N LEU A 24 -6.89 0.90 -0.86
CA LEU A 24 -8.14 1.44 -1.38
C LEU A 24 -8.04 1.62 -2.89
N TYR A 25 -9.04 1.15 -3.62
CA TYR A 25 -9.21 1.36 -5.05
C TYR A 25 -10.49 2.15 -5.29
N LEU A 26 -10.33 3.39 -5.75
CA LEU A 26 -11.42 4.29 -6.11
C LEU A 26 -11.47 4.46 -7.62
N LEU A 27 -12.57 4.05 -8.24
CA LEU A 27 -12.86 4.37 -9.63
C LEU A 27 -13.83 5.55 -9.68
N ASP A 28 -13.45 6.58 -10.43
CA ASP A 28 -14.18 7.85 -10.52
C ASP A 28 -14.40 8.49 -9.13
N GLY A 29 -13.34 8.52 -8.33
CA GLY A 29 -13.40 9.06 -6.96
C GLY A 29 -14.28 8.27 -6.00
N GLY A 30 -14.60 7.01 -6.32
CA GLY A 30 -15.49 6.15 -5.52
C GLY A 30 -16.94 6.15 -5.99
N ILE A 31 -17.30 6.95 -7.00
CA ILE A 31 -18.66 6.98 -7.54
C ILE A 31 -18.99 5.67 -8.28
N VAL A 32 -18.02 5.12 -9.01
CA VAL A 32 -18.24 3.89 -9.80
C VAL A 32 -17.85 2.64 -9.01
N LEU A 33 -16.72 2.69 -8.31
CA LEU A 33 -16.26 1.59 -7.47
C LEU A 33 -15.47 2.16 -6.30
N ASP A 34 -15.82 1.67 -5.12
CA ASP A 34 -15.05 1.83 -3.90
C ASP A 34 -14.80 0.43 -3.35
N SER A 35 -13.56 -0.03 -3.44
CA SER A 35 -13.18 -1.40 -3.05
C SER A 35 -11.86 -1.40 -2.32
N GLN A 36 -11.75 -2.24 -1.31
CA GLN A 36 -10.64 -2.23 -0.37
C GLN A 36 -10.18 -3.64 0.01
N THR A 37 -8.96 -3.72 0.53
CA THR A 37 -8.43 -4.97 1.09
C THR A 37 -9.25 -5.45 2.29
N THR A 38 -9.19 -6.74 2.58
CA THR A 38 -9.89 -7.36 3.71
C THR A 38 -8.95 -8.26 4.50
N ASP A 39 -9.34 -8.69 5.69
CA ASP A 39 -8.54 -9.65 6.47
C ASP A 39 -8.41 -11.02 5.77
N LEU A 40 -9.36 -11.38 4.90
CA LEU A 40 -9.33 -12.62 4.12
C LEU A 40 -8.46 -12.54 2.86
N SER A 41 -8.30 -11.33 2.31
CA SER A 41 -7.47 -11.06 1.14
C SER A 41 -6.64 -9.79 1.37
N PRO A 42 -5.64 -9.86 2.25
CA PRO A 42 -4.80 -8.71 2.54
C PRO A 42 -3.82 -8.42 1.40
N GLY A 43 -3.51 -7.14 1.21
CA GLY A 43 -2.41 -6.68 0.40
C GLY A 43 -1.07 -6.67 1.15
N ARG A 44 -0.04 -6.21 0.45
CA ARG A 44 1.32 -6.06 0.98
C ARG A 44 1.85 -4.67 0.67
N LEU A 45 2.45 -4.05 1.67
CA LEU A 45 3.22 -2.82 1.58
C LEU A 45 4.64 -3.13 2.03
N THR A 46 5.63 -2.92 1.18
CA THR A 46 7.04 -3.13 1.51
C THR A 46 7.74 -1.78 1.49
N ILE A 47 8.28 -1.37 2.64
CA ILE A 47 9.15 -0.21 2.71
C ILE A 47 10.55 -0.66 2.30
N THR A 48 11.06 -0.09 1.21
CA THR A 48 12.35 -0.44 0.62
C THR A 48 13.43 0.60 0.90
N ARG A 49 13.04 1.83 1.24
CA ARG A 49 13.95 2.89 1.68
C ARG A 49 13.29 3.73 2.75
N PHE A 50 14.04 3.96 3.82
CA PHE A 50 13.75 4.98 4.81
C PHE A 50 15.04 5.78 5.03
N ASP A 51 14.99 7.07 4.74
CA ASP A 51 16.10 8.00 4.88
C ASP A 51 15.60 9.20 5.68
N ASP A 52 16.04 9.31 6.93
CA ASP A 52 15.58 10.34 7.85
C ASP A 52 16.26 11.69 7.63
N GLN A 53 17.47 11.69 7.05
CA GLN A 53 18.22 12.89 6.74
C GLN A 53 17.67 13.58 5.49
N GLU A 54 17.38 12.80 4.45
CA GLU A 54 16.80 13.31 3.21
C GLU A 54 15.26 13.37 3.26
N HIS A 55 14.65 12.92 4.37
CA HIS A 55 13.21 12.82 4.56
C HIS A 55 12.48 12.05 3.46
N ILE A 56 13.04 10.92 3.03
CA ILE A 56 12.49 10.06 1.98
C ILE A 56 11.95 8.76 2.59
N ILE A 57 10.74 8.39 2.18
CA ILE A 57 10.19 7.05 2.34
C ILE A 57 9.80 6.52 0.96
N SER A 58 10.39 5.40 0.57
CA SER A 58 10.06 4.73 -0.69
C SER A 58 9.66 3.28 -0.42
N GLY A 59 8.81 2.76 -1.29
CA GLY A 59 8.37 1.39 -1.16
C GLY A 59 7.54 0.90 -2.32
N THR A 60 7.11 -0.35 -2.19
CA THR A 60 6.22 -1.00 -3.13
C THR A 60 4.93 -1.44 -2.45
N PHE A 61 3.86 -1.55 -3.22
CA PHE A 61 2.61 -2.13 -2.74
C PHE A 61 1.96 -2.99 -3.81
N GLU A 62 1.29 -4.04 -3.36
CA GLU A 62 0.48 -4.91 -4.18
C GLU A 62 -0.77 -5.36 -3.41
N PHE A 63 -1.90 -5.45 -4.09
CA PHE A 63 -3.12 -5.99 -3.51
C PHE A 63 -4.13 -6.37 -4.60
N THR A 64 -5.12 -7.18 -4.23
CA THR A 64 -6.22 -7.56 -5.11
C THR A 64 -7.53 -7.21 -4.43
N VAL A 65 -8.44 -6.58 -5.18
CA VAL A 65 -9.79 -6.24 -4.73
C VAL A 65 -10.83 -6.75 -5.73
N GLN A 66 -12.06 -6.90 -5.27
CA GLN A 66 -13.18 -7.31 -6.12
C GLN A 66 -13.89 -6.07 -6.68
N GLY A 67 -14.16 -6.07 -7.98
CA GLY A 67 -14.98 -5.07 -8.66
C GLY A 67 -16.47 -5.42 -8.64
N ASN A 68 -17.28 -4.58 -9.30
CA ASN A 68 -18.74 -4.62 -9.17
C ASN A 68 -19.40 -5.89 -9.73
N ASN A 69 -18.79 -6.53 -10.74
CA ASN A 69 -19.32 -7.74 -11.37
C ASN A 69 -18.60 -9.00 -10.89
N GLY A 70 -17.89 -8.90 -9.77
CA GLY A 70 -17.12 -9.99 -9.20
C GLY A 70 -15.76 -10.23 -9.86
N GLU A 71 -15.36 -9.37 -10.81
CA GLU A 71 -14.01 -9.38 -11.37
C GLU A 71 -12.96 -9.05 -10.31
N LEU A 72 -11.76 -9.59 -10.48
CA LEU A 72 -10.63 -9.28 -9.60
C LEU A 72 -9.76 -8.21 -10.26
N ILE A 73 -9.60 -7.09 -9.56
CA ILE A 73 -8.71 -6.00 -9.94
C ILE A 73 -7.41 -6.20 -9.18
N LYS A 74 -6.31 -6.39 -9.91
CA LYS A 74 -4.98 -6.63 -9.35
C LYS A 74 -4.14 -5.38 -9.48
N ILE A 75 -3.67 -4.89 -8.35
CA ILE A 75 -2.70 -3.81 -8.24
C ILE A 75 -1.37 -4.49 -7.95
N THR A 76 -0.48 -4.50 -8.93
CA THR A 76 0.84 -5.15 -8.87
C THR A 76 1.93 -4.14 -9.13
N ASP A 77 3.11 -4.35 -8.53
CA ASP A 77 4.28 -3.50 -8.72
C ASP A 77 4.02 -2.00 -8.47
N GLY A 78 3.04 -1.68 -7.62
CA GLY A 78 2.79 -0.31 -7.18
C GLY A 78 4.05 0.23 -6.50
N ARG A 79 4.40 1.49 -6.77
CA ARG A 79 5.57 2.15 -6.20
C ARG A 79 5.20 3.51 -5.69
N PHE A 80 5.80 3.91 -4.59
CA PHE A 80 5.73 5.27 -4.10
C PHE A 80 7.12 5.73 -3.69
N ASP A 81 7.30 7.04 -3.81
CA ASP A 81 8.44 7.78 -3.29
C ASP A 81 7.87 9.06 -2.68
N LEU A 82 7.96 9.18 -1.36
CA LEU A 82 7.39 10.26 -0.59
C LEU A 82 8.51 11.03 0.09
N ASN A 83 8.63 12.31 -0.28
CA ASN A 83 9.33 13.29 0.55
C ASN A 83 8.37 13.78 1.64
N TYR A 84 8.68 13.49 2.89
CA TYR A 84 7.88 13.98 4.02
C TYR A 84 8.49 15.26 4.58
N SER A 85 7.65 16.18 5.03
CA SER A 85 8.09 17.34 5.80
C SER A 85 7.37 17.30 7.15
N ASN A 86 8.09 17.66 8.20
CA ASN A 86 7.59 17.69 9.58
C ASN A 86 6.78 18.96 9.83
#